data_AF-A0A5B0WQN6-F1
#
_entry.id   AF-A0A5B0WQN6-F1
#
_cell.length_a   1.000
_cell.length_b   1.000
_cell.length_c   1.000
_cell.angle_alpha   90.00
_cell.angle_beta   90.00
_cell.angle_gamma   90.00
#
_symmetry.space_group_name_H-M   'P 1'
#
loop_
_entity.id
_entity.type
_entity.pdbx_description
1 polymer ?
#
loop_
_entity_poly.entity_id
_entity_poly.type
_entity_poly.pdbx_seq_one_letter_code
_entity_poly.pdbx_strand_id
1 'polypeptide(L)'
;MNIIILLFSLLSPYFDASPQLTPISTFSDQPKTVLTFEHSSETSPAINRFDSLQGVALYATKEELLLAKGNPLAVTNDPLQGTEEYQYADVTVGVGEGFVLYVHVSPSQAQQFGLKVNGVGIDPVKDNVQSTLGKPYFIAEDGDVYMRGNNALKIYRNLAGEFEGIDLFDSISS
;
A
#
# COMPACT_ATOMS: atom_id res chain seq x y z
N MET A 1 -51.50 15.26 10.37
CA MET A 1 -51.55 16.61 10.98
C MET A 1 -50.70 16.58 12.24
N ASN A 2 -49.79 17.55 12.38
CA ASN A 2 -48.94 17.92 13.52
C ASN A 2 -47.63 17.13 13.75
N ILE A 3 -46.48 17.75 14.06
CA ILE A 3 -45.99 19.14 14.06
C ILE A 3 -44.46 19.06 14.03
N ILE A 4 -43.85 20.04 13.38
CA ILE A 4 -42.44 20.30 13.19
C ILE A 4 -41.86 21.02 14.44
N ILE A 5 -40.67 20.58 14.88
CA ILE A 5 -39.53 21.33 15.46
C ILE A 5 -39.71 22.07 16.82
N LEU A 6 -38.61 21.98 17.61
CA LEU A 6 -37.92 23.02 18.41
C LEU A 6 -37.92 22.76 19.91
N LEU A 7 -36.72 22.67 20.48
CA LEU A 7 -36.23 23.74 21.37
C LEU A 7 -34.74 23.54 21.70
N PHE A 8 -33.96 24.54 21.27
CA PHE A 8 -32.65 24.88 21.80
C PHE A 8 -32.74 25.11 23.32
N SER A 9 -31.92 24.42 24.11
CA SER A 9 -31.53 24.81 25.47
C SER A 9 -30.08 25.29 25.41
N LEU A 10 -29.81 26.53 25.01
CA LEU A 10 -29.74 27.74 25.85
C LEU A 10 -28.78 27.62 27.05
N LEU A 11 -27.56 28.12 26.79
CA LEU A 11 -26.73 29.00 27.63
C LEU A 11 -26.73 28.77 29.15
N SER A 12 -25.56 28.39 29.67
CA SER A 12 -25.16 28.74 31.04
C SER A 12 -23.94 29.67 30.98
N PRO A 13 -24.04 30.91 31.48
CA PRO A 13 -22.87 31.74 31.74
C PRO A 13 -22.39 31.48 33.17
N TYR A 14 -21.13 31.12 33.35
CA TYR A 14 -20.46 31.33 34.63
C TYR A 14 -19.23 32.19 34.37
N PHE A 15 -19.46 33.49 34.49
CA PHE A 15 -18.44 34.44 34.89
C PHE A 15 -18.06 34.12 36.34
N ASP A 16 -16.77 33.97 36.61
CA ASP A 16 -16.27 34.28 37.95
C ASP A 16 -15.00 35.13 37.83
N ALA A 17 -14.99 36.18 38.63
CA ALA A 17 -14.08 37.29 38.54
C ALA A 17 -12.74 36.97 39.24
N SER A 18 -11.63 37.26 38.56
CA SER A 18 -10.36 37.58 39.23
C SER A 18 -10.41 39.04 39.67
N PRO A 19 -9.87 39.43 40.85
CA PRO A 19 -8.41 39.66 40.90
C PRO A 19 -7.76 39.47 42.29
N GLN A 20 -6.50 39.03 42.33
CA GLN A 20 -5.50 39.74 43.16
C GLN A 20 -4.06 39.43 42.74
N LEU A 21 -3.32 40.50 42.43
CA LEU A 21 -1.88 40.53 42.28
C LEU A 21 -1.23 40.76 43.65
N THR A 22 -0.22 39.97 44.00
CA THR A 22 0.92 40.42 44.82
C THR A 22 2.18 39.66 44.37
N PRO A 23 3.31 40.35 44.14
CA PRO A 23 4.54 39.73 43.66
C PRO A 23 5.45 39.35 44.82
N ILE A 24 5.98 38.11 44.83
CA ILE A 24 7.23 37.79 45.54
C ILE A 24 8.03 36.84 44.66
N SER A 25 9.19 37.33 44.24
CA SER A 25 10.23 36.57 43.54
C SER A 25 10.78 35.47 44.45
N THR A 26 10.77 34.24 43.97
CA THR A 26 11.70 33.19 44.41
C THR A 26 12.24 32.49 43.17
N PHE A 27 13.53 32.68 42.92
CA PHE A 27 14.31 31.85 42.01
C PHE A 27 14.19 30.39 42.45
N SER A 28 13.64 29.55 41.57
CA SER A 28 13.85 28.11 41.62
C SER A 28 14.24 27.68 40.23
N ASP A 29 15.54 27.47 40.07
CA ASP A 29 16.15 26.84 38.90
C ASP A 29 15.63 25.39 38.88
N GLN A 30 14.59 25.13 38.09
CA GLN A 30 14.13 23.78 37.83
C GLN A 30 14.83 23.28 36.56
N PRO A 31 15.51 22.12 36.60
CA PRO A 31 16.03 21.52 35.39
C PRO A 31 14.85 21.27 34.45
N LYS A 32 14.89 21.92 33.28
CA LYS A 32 14.05 21.58 32.14
C LYS A 32 14.40 20.14 31.74
N THR A 33 13.74 19.17 32.35
CA THR A 33 13.58 17.85 31.75
C THR A 33 12.75 18.07 30.51
N VAL A 34 13.44 18.33 29.40
CA VAL A 34 12.86 18.22 28.07
C VAL A 34 12.54 16.73 27.92
N LEU A 35 11.28 16.38 28.14
CA LEU A 35 10.72 15.13 27.66
C LEU A 35 10.79 15.21 26.14
N THR A 36 11.93 14.83 25.57
CA THR A 36 12.03 14.48 24.17
C THR A 36 11.20 13.21 24.02
N PHE A 37 9.91 13.39 23.78
CA PHE A 37 9.15 12.39 23.05
C PHE A 37 9.76 12.40 21.65
N GLU A 38 10.74 11.53 21.41
CA GLU A 38 10.94 11.01 20.07
C GLU A 38 9.65 10.24 19.74
N HIS A 39 8.64 11.00 19.30
CA HIS A 39 7.57 10.43 18.52
C HIS A 39 8.27 10.03 17.24
N SER A 40 8.79 8.80 17.20
CA SER A 40 9.08 8.11 15.96
C SER A 40 7.76 8.16 15.21
N SER A 41 7.62 9.14 14.33
CA SER A 41 6.57 9.16 13.33
C SER A 41 6.76 7.85 12.59
N GLU A 42 5.99 6.83 12.97
CA GLU A 42 5.86 5.62 12.19
C GLU A 42 5.29 6.10 10.86
N THR A 43 6.18 6.34 9.90
CA THR A 43 5.79 6.77 8.56
C THR A 43 4.95 5.63 8.00
N SER A 44 3.63 5.82 8.05
CA SER A 44 2.70 4.87 7.46
C SER A 44 3.07 4.70 5.99
N PRO A 45 3.11 3.46 5.48
CA PRO A 45 3.46 3.23 4.08
C PRO A 45 2.51 4.03 3.18
N ALA A 46 3.07 4.59 2.11
CA ALA A 46 2.27 5.32 1.12
C ALA A 46 1.18 4.43 0.49
N ILE A 47 1.44 3.11 0.42
CA ILE A 47 0.50 2.11 -0.09
C ILE A 47 -0.02 1.23 1.07
N ASN A 48 -1.31 1.37 1.36
CA ASN A 48 -2.01 0.63 2.42
C ASN A 48 -2.94 -0.49 1.89
N ARG A 49 -3.03 -0.67 0.57
CA ARG A 49 -3.79 -1.72 -0.12
C ARG A 49 -3.04 -2.14 -1.38
N PHE A 50 -3.17 -3.38 -1.85
CA PHE A 50 -2.61 -3.81 -3.12
C PHE A 50 -3.74 -4.11 -4.10
N ASP A 51 -4.20 -3.09 -4.80
CA ASP A 51 -5.36 -3.18 -5.68
C ASP A 51 -4.94 -3.46 -7.14
N SER A 52 -3.75 -3.02 -7.58
CA SER A 52 -3.23 -3.31 -8.93
C SER A 52 -1.71 -3.29 -9.05
N LEU A 53 -1.20 -4.01 -10.06
CA LEU A 53 0.19 -3.99 -10.50
C LEU A 53 0.21 -3.68 -12.01
N GLN A 54 0.99 -2.68 -12.44
CA GLN A 54 1.00 -2.16 -13.81
C GLN A 54 -0.41 -1.86 -14.38
N GLY A 55 -1.31 -1.40 -13.49
CA GLY A 55 -2.69 -1.07 -13.83
C GLY A 55 -3.63 -2.26 -14.00
N VAL A 56 -3.18 -3.48 -13.73
CA VAL A 56 -4.02 -4.69 -13.74
C VAL A 56 -4.43 -5.05 -12.31
N ALA A 57 -5.73 -5.19 -12.09
CA ALA A 57 -6.30 -5.55 -10.79
C ALA A 57 -6.54 -7.06 -10.68
N LEU A 58 -6.37 -7.60 -9.47
CA LEU A 58 -6.80 -8.98 -9.17
C LEU A 58 -8.32 -9.09 -9.27
N TYR A 59 -8.79 -10.26 -9.68
CA TYR A 59 -10.20 -10.60 -9.89
C TYR A 59 -10.94 -9.74 -10.92
N ALA A 60 -10.24 -8.89 -11.67
CA ALA A 60 -10.80 -8.33 -12.89
C ALA A 60 -11.18 -9.48 -13.81
N THR A 61 -12.30 -9.35 -14.52
CA THR A 61 -12.66 -10.35 -15.52
C THR A 61 -11.68 -10.29 -16.68
N LYS A 62 -11.58 -11.36 -17.46
CA LYS A 62 -10.84 -11.35 -18.73
C LYS A 62 -11.30 -10.21 -19.63
N GLU A 63 -12.61 -9.94 -19.68
CA GLU A 63 -13.18 -8.86 -20.48
C GLU A 63 -12.70 -7.48 -20.00
N GLU A 64 -12.66 -7.26 -18.68
CA GLU A 64 -12.13 -6.03 -18.08
C GLU A 64 -10.64 -5.86 -18.36
N LEU A 65 -9.85 -6.94 -18.28
CA LEU A 65 -8.43 -6.95 -18.64
C LEU A 65 -8.22 -6.53 -20.10
N LEU A 66 -8.95 -7.15 -21.03
CA LEU A 66 -8.85 -6.86 -22.46
C LEU A 66 -9.34 -5.44 -22.77
N LEU A 67 -10.34 -4.94 -22.06
CA LEU A 67 -10.80 -3.56 -22.19
C LEU A 67 -9.74 -2.56 -21.70
N ALA A 68 -9.06 -2.86 -20.60
CA ALA A 68 -8.07 -1.97 -19.99
C ALA A 68 -6.72 -1.98 -20.73
N LYS A 69 -6.25 -3.15 -21.18
CA LYS A 69 -4.92 -3.33 -21.76
C LYS A 69 -4.92 -3.50 -23.28
N GLY A 70 -6.09 -3.76 -23.87
CA GLY A 70 -6.20 -4.16 -25.27
C GLY A 70 -5.77 -5.60 -25.51
N ASN A 71 -5.43 -5.90 -26.76
CA ASN A 71 -4.99 -7.23 -27.15
C ASN A 71 -3.58 -7.53 -26.60
N PRO A 72 -3.35 -8.72 -26.03
CA PRO A 72 -2.01 -9.13 -25.61
C PRO A 72 -1.10 -9.38 -26.82
N LEU A 73 0.21 -9.35 -26.58
CA LEU A 73 1.23 -9.73 -27.56
C LEU A 73 1.23 -11.24 -27.81
N ALA A 74 0.96 -12.01 -26.75
CA ALA A 74 0.84 -13.46 -26.80
C ALA A 74 -0.11 -13.96 -25.70
N VAL A 75 -0.71 -15.12 -25.92
CA VAL A 75 -1.44 -15.88 -24.90
C VAL A 75 -0.85 -17.28 -24.84
N THR A 76 -0.38 -17.70 -23.67
CA THR A 76 0.20 -19.02 -23.42
C THR A 76 -0.57 -19.74 -22.33
N ASN A 77 -0.57 -21.08 -22.31
CA ASN A 77 -1.14 -21.83 -21.20
C ASN A 77 -0.04 -22.17 -20.20
N ASP A 78 -0.29 -21.94 -18.92
CA ASP A 78 0.49 -22.50 -17.83
C ASP A 78 -0.20 -23.78 -17.34
N PRO A 79 0.30 -24.98 -17.72
CA PRO A 79 -0.30 -26.24 -17.32
C PRO A 79 -0.11 -26.56 -15.84
N LEU A 80 0.83 -25.91 -15.13
CA LEU A 80 1.05 -26.12 -13.70
C LEU A 80 0.01 -25.37 -12.87
N GLN A 81 -0.33 -24.16 -13.29
CA GLN A 81 -1.33 -23.32 -12.62
C GLN A 81 -2.74 -23.46 -13.18
N GLY A 82 -2.90 -24.07 -14.36
CA GLY A 82 -4.20 -24.17 -15.03
C GLY A 82 -4.73 -22.83 -15.52
N THR A 83 -3.83 -21.88 -15.81
CA THR A 83 -4.15 -20.51 -16.22
C THR A 83 -3.73 -20.23 -17.65
N GLU A 84 -4.40 -19.28 -18.28
CA GLU A 84 -3.95 -18.61 -19.50
C GLU A 84 -3.12 -17.38 -19.11
N GLU A 85 -1.88 -17.28 -19.59
CA GLU A 85 -1.01 -16.12 -19.41
C GLU A 85 -1.14 -15.16 -20.58
N TYR A 86 -1.68 -13.98 -20.30
CA TYR A 86 -1.80 -12.86 -21.23
C TYR A 86 -0.54 -12.00 -21.11
N GLN A 87 0.30 -12.05 -22.14
CA GLN A 87 1.59 -11.36 -22.15
C GLN A 87 1.47 -9.99 -22.82
N TYR A 88 1.71 -8.93 -22.06
CA TYR A 88 1.81 -7.56 -22.53
C TYR A 88 3.26 -7.10 -22.48
N ALA A 89 3.56 -5.97 -23.15
CA ALA A 89 4.91 -5.42 -23.18
C ALA A 89 5.44 -5.11 -21.77
N ASP A 90 4.56 -4.69 -20.86
CA ASP A 90 4.90 -4.17 -19.53
C ASP A 90 4.50 -5.11 -18.37
N VAL A 91 3.76 -6.19 -18.63
CA VAL A 91 3.21 -7.09 -17.60
C VAL A 91 2.77 -8.43 -18.18
N THR A 92 2.85 -9.50 -17.40
CA THR A 92 2.23 -10.79 -17.69
C THR A 92 1.08 -11.02 -16.71
N VAL A 93 -0.07 -11.49 -17.19
CA VAL A 93 -1.29 -11.63 -16.37
C VAL A 93 -1.81 -13.06 -16.47
N GLY A 94 -1.88 -13.76 -15.34
CA GLY A 94 -2.46 -15.09 -15.25
C GLY A 94 -3.97 -15.02 -15.05
N VAL A 95 -4.73 -15.60 -15.98
CA VAL A 95 -6.19 -15.67 -15.94
C VAL A 95 -6.63 -17.12 -15.77
N GLY A 96 -7.40 -17.39 -14.71
CA GLY A 96 -7.99 -18.69 -14.43
C GLY A 96 -9.49 -18.55 -14.17
N GLU A 97 -10.28 -19.50 -14.68
CA GLU A 97 -11.75 -19.47 -14.57
C GLU A 97 -12.41 -18.14 -15.02
N GLY A 98 -11.74 -17.39 -15.91
CA GLY A 98 -12.21 -16.10 -16.43
C GLY A 98 -11.81 -14.87 -15.59
N PHE A 99 -11.04 -15.05 -14.52
CA PHE A 99 -10.61 -13.97 -13.62
C PHE A 99 -9.09 -13.85 -13.56
N VAL A 100 -8.58 -12.63 -13.38
CA VAL A 100 -7.16 -12.39 -13.09
C VAL A 100 -6.81 -12.97 -11.71
N LEU A 101 -5.92 -13.95 -11.69
CA LEU A 101 -5.46 -14.62 -10.46
C LEU A 101 -4.09 -14.12 -10.00
N TYR A 102 -3.21 -13.76 -10.94
CA TYR A 102 -1.95 -13.11 -10.62
C TYR A 102 -1.52 -12.13 -11.71
N VAL A 103 -0.67 -11.20 -11.30
CA VAL A 103 -0.02 -10.23 -12.18
C VAL A 103 1.47 -10.29 -11.90
N HIS A 104 2.28 -10.51 -12.94
CA HIS A 104 3.72 -10.65 -12.86
C HIS A 104 4.41 -9.55 -13.67
N VAL A 105 5.49 -8.98 -13.13
CA VAL A 105 6.41 -8.13 -13.88
C VAL A 105 7.83 -8.64 -13.73
N SER A 106 8.45 -8.97 -14.87
CA SER A 106 9.82 -9.44 -14.93
C SER A 106 10.84 -8.29 -14.83
N PRO A 107 12.14 -8.57 -14.60
CA PRO A 107 13.18 -7.55 -14.54
C PRO A 107 13.29 -6.71 -15.82
N SER A 108 13.15 -7.33 -16.99
CA SER A 108 13.23 -6.62 -18.27
C SER A 108 12.03 -5.69 -18.48
N GLN A 109 10.83 -6.13 -18.12
CA GLN A 109 9.62 -5.31 -18.16
C GLN A 109 9.73 -4.12 -17.19
N ALA A 110 10.18 -4.38 -15.95
CA ALA A 110 10.40 -3.34 -14.94
C ALA A 110 11.45 -2.31 -15.40
N GLN A 111 12.56 -2.75 -15.99
CA GLN A 111 13.60 -1.87 -16.50
C GLN A 111 13.10 -0.96 -17.62
N GLN A 112 12.26 -1.49 -18.52
CA GLN A 112 11.79 -0.78 -19.70
C GLN A 112 10.60 0.15 -19.41
N PHE A 113 9.67 -0.29 -18.56
CA PHE A 113 8.38 0.39 -18.33
C PHE A 113 8.24 0.99 -16.92
N GLY A 114 9.20 0.72 -16.04
CA GLY A 114 9.09 1.00 -14.61
C GLY A 114 8.14 0.03 -13.90
N LEU A 115 8.02 0.17 -12.59
CA LEU A 115 7.09 -0.60 -11.77
C LEU A 115 6.09 0.32 -11.09
N LYS A 116 4.81 -0.03 -11.16
CA LYS A 116 3.74 0.71 -10.50
C LYS A 116 2.81 -0.21 -9.74
N VAL A 117 2.66 0.04 -8.44
CA VAL A 117 1.66 -0.58 -7.58
C VAL A 117 0.61 0.47 -7.28
N ASN A 118 -0.66 0.20 -7.58
CA ASN A 118 -1.77 1.18 -7.50
C ASN A 118 -1.45 2.49 -8.23
N GLY A 119 -0.70 2.43 -9.33
CA GLY A 119 -0.23 3.61 -10.07
C GLY A 119 0.93 4.37 -9.43
N VAL A 120 1.34 4.04 -8.20
CA VAL A 120 2.50 4.62 -7.51
C VAL A 120 3.77 3.91 -7.97
N GLY A 121 4.74 4.68 -8.44
CA GLY A 121 6.03 4.16 -8.90
C GLY A 121 6.87 3.60 -7.76
N ILE A 122 7.41 2.40 -7.94
CA ILE A 122 8.39 1.77 -7.04
C ILE A 122 9.66 1.38 -7.82
N ASP A 123 10.80 1.34 -7.14
CA ASP A 123 12.10 0.96 -7.69
C ASP A 123 12.80 0.00 -6.71
N PRO A 124 12.73 -1.31 -6.97
CA PRO A 124 13.37 -2.34 -6.13
C PRO A 124 14.88 -2.18 -5.96
N VAL A 125 15.53 -1.43 -6.85
CA VAL A 125 16.99 -1.23 -6.83
C VAL A 125 17.38 0.02 -6.05
N LYS A 126 16.51 1.04 -5.98
CA LYS A 126 16.85 2.36 -5.38
C LYS A 126 16.32 2.59 -3.96
N ASP A 127 16.03 1.52 -3.22
CA ASP A 127 15.66 1.54 -1.80
C ASP A 127 14.43 2.42 -1.45
N ASN A 128 13.53 2.68 -2.42
CA ASN A 128 12.25 3.36 -2.15
C ASN A 128 11.13 2.38 -1.78
N VAL A 129 11.40 1.06 -1.81
CA VAL A 129 10.41 0.04 -1.56
C VAL A 129 9.91 0.12 -0.13
N GLN A 130 10.81 0.22 0.86
CA GLN A 130 10.39 0.28 2.26
C GLN A 130 9.66 1.58 2.60
N SER A 131 10.03 2.71 2.00
CA SER A 131 9.31 3.97 2.21
C SER A 131 7.91 3.95 1.59
N THR A 132 7.70 3.18 0.52
CA THR A 132 6.42 3.09 -0.19
C THR A 132 5.52 1.97 0.37
N LEU A 133 6.08 0.77 0.57
CA LEU A 133 5.38 -0.45 0.98
C LEU A 133 5.54 -0.75 2.48
N GLY A 134 6.35 0.00 3.21
CA GLY A 134 6.64 -0.28 4.62
C GLY A 134 7.56 -1.49 4.79
N LYS A 135 7.56 -2.09 5.98
CA LYS A 135 8.32 -3.31 6.25
C LYS A 135 7.63 -4.53 5.60
N PRO A 136 8.40 -5.51 5.10
CA PRO A 136 7.86 -6.79 4.67
C PRO A 136 7.09 -7.47 5.81
N TYR A 137 6.05 -8.21 5.44
CA TYR A 137 5.37 -9.12 6.36
C TYR A 137 6.22 -10.38 6.61
N PHE A 138 6.90 -10.87 5.58
CA PHE A 138 7.82 -12.00 5.64
C PHE A 138 9.02 -11.76 4.73
N ILE A 139 10.20 -12.22 5.15
CA ILE A 139 11.44 -12.17 4.37
C ILE A 139 11.89 -13.61 4.15
N ALA A 140 11.97 -14.01 2.89
CA ALA A 140 12.41 -15.33 2.44
C ALA A 140 13.78 -15.24 1.75
N GLU A 141 14.39 -16.40 1.49
CA GLU A 141 15.64 -16.47 0.70
C GLU A 141 15.45 -15.94 -0.72
N ASP A 142 14.26 -16.16 -1.29
CA ASP A 142 13.91 -15.80 -2.67
C ASP A 142 13.15 -14.48 -2.80
N GLY A 143 12.98 -13.72 -1.71
CA GLY A 143 12.31 -12.41 -1.78
C GLY A 143 11.60 -11.92 -0.53
N ASP A 144 11.06 -10.72 -0.64
CA ASP A 144 10.27 -10.07 0.40
C ASP A 144 8.77 -10.18 0.09
N VAL A 145 7.96 -10.58 1.06
CA VAL A 145 6.49 -10.65 0.94
C VAL A 145 5.86 -9.51 1.75
N TYR A 146 4.97 -8.77 1.10
CA TYR A 146 4.16 -7.72 1.70
C TYR A 146 2.70 -8.14 1.62
N MET A 147 1.93 -7.95 2.70
CA MET A 147 0.50 -8.29 2.74
C MET A 147 -0.35 -7.06 3.05
N ARG A 148 -1.49 -6.92 2.36
CA ARG A 148 -2.52 -5.91 2.64
C ARG A 148 -3.90 -6.52 2.41
N GLY A 149 -4.60 -6.83 3.51
CA GLY A 149 -5.86 -7.57 3.44
C GLY A 149 -5.61 -8.95 2.83
N ASN A 150 -6.38 -9.29 1.81
CA ASN A 150 -6.27 -10.58 1.11
C ASN A 150 -5.26 -10.57 -0.04
N ASN A 151 -4.59 -9.46 -0.32
CA ASN A 151 -3.68 -9.37 -1.46
C ASN A 151 -2.24 -9.32 -0.97
N ALA A 152 -1.35 -9.99 -1.69
CA ALA A 152 0.07 -10.04 -1.40
C ALA A 152 0.88 -9.51 -2.59
N LEU A 153 2.00 -8.85 -2.26
CA LEU A 153 3.07 -8.60 -3.20
C LEU A 153 4.28 -9.44 -2.79
N LYS A 154 4.87 -10.18 -3.73
CA LYS A 154 6.17 -10.80 -3.54
C LYS A 154 7.18 -10.17 -4.47
N ILE A 155 8.24 -9.59 -3.90
CA ILE A 155 9.38 -9.05 -4.65
C ILE A 155 10.48 -10.09 -4.62
N TYR A 156 10.73 -10.72 -5.75
CA TYR A 156 11.71 -11.79 -5.89
C TYR A 156 13.13 -11.24 -5.97
N ARG A 157 14.06 -11.94 -5.33
CA ARG A 157 15.49 -11.66 -5.42
C ARG A 157 16.30 -12.94 -5.57
N ASN A 158 17.40 -12.86 -6.30
CA ASN A 158 18.38 -13.93 -6.33
C ASN A 158 19.24 -13.94 -5.06
N LEU A 159 20.13 -14.93 -4.95
CA LEU A 159 21.05 -15.08 -3.82
C LEU A 159 22.02 -13.88 -3.64
N ALA A 160 22.26 -13.09 -4.69
CA ALA A 160 23.04 -11.86 -4.61
C ALA A 160 22.20 -10.65 -4.18
N GLY A 161 20.89 -10.82 -3.99
CA GLY A 161 19.94 -9.77 -3.64
C GLY A 161 19.44 -8.96 -4.83
N GLU A 162 19.72 -9.37 -6.07
CA GLU A 162 19.28 -8.67 -7.27
C GLU A 162 17.81 -8.95 -7.57
N PHE A 163 17.08 -7.95 -8.05
CA PHE A 163 15.66 -8.06 -8.37
C PHE A 163 15.40 -9.07 -9.50
N GLU A 164 14.54 -10.05 -9.24
CA GLU A 164 14.15 -11.08 -10.20
C GLU A 164 12.68 -11.00 -10.66
N GLY A 165 11.90 -10.11 -10.08
CA GLY A 165 10.52 -9.88 -10.50
C GLY A 165 9.62 -9.48 -9.33
N ILE A 166 8.36 -9.18 -9.66
CA ILE A 166 7.34 -8.91 -8.66
C ILE A 166 6.01 -9.52 -9.08
N ASP A 167 5.35 -10.16 -8.13
CA ASP A 167 3.99 -10.69 -8.29
C ASP A 167 3.00 -9.95 -7.40
N LEU A 168 1.81 -9.73 -7.93
CA LEU A 168 0.58 -9.43 -7.18
C LEU A 168 -0.35 -10.64 -7.28
N PHE A 169 -0.80 -11.17 -6.15
CA PHE A 169 -1.64 -12.37 -6.07
C PHE A 169 -2.49 -12.39 -4.79
N ASP A 170 -3.43 -13.33 -4.70
CA ASP A 170 -4.20 -13.56 -3.46
C ASP A 170 -3.31 -14.22 -2.39
N SER A 171 -3.35 -13.72 -1.18
CA SER A 171 -2.73 -14.33 0.00
C SER A 171 -3.11 -15.79 0.27
N ILE A 172 -4.27 -16.26 -0.19
CA ILE A 172 -4.69 -17.66 -0.04
C ILE A 172 -4.29 -18.55 -1.23
N SER A 173 -3.81 -17.98 -2.33
CA SER A 173 -3.15 -18.72 -3.40
C SER A 173 -1.65 -18.79 -3.09
N SER A 174 -1.26 -19.72 -2.22
CA SER A 174 0.13 -20.01 -1.84
C SER A 174 0.53 -21.42 -2.24
#